data_AF-A0A0R3TVA6-F1
#
_entry.id   AF-A0A0R3TVA6-F1
#
_cell.length_a   1.000
_cell.length_b   1.000
_cell.length_c   1.000
_cell.angle_alpha   90.00
_cell.angle_beta   90.00
_cell.angle_gamma   90.00
#
_symmetry.space_group_name_H-M   'P 1'
#
loop_
_entity.id
_entity.type
_entity.pdbx_description
1 polymer ?
#
loop_
_entity_poly.entity_id
_entity_poly.type
_entity_poly.pdbx_seq_one_letter_code
_entity_poly.pdbx_strand_id
1 'polypeptide(L)'
;LLLSLQALYLIATNGKPEIKDADKLSSDFRDFLDCCLEVDVEKRATARSLLKHPFITRHSKSVSCLVPLILVAREQVTAHAQE
;
A
#
# COMPACT_ATOMS: atom_id res chain seq x y z
N LEU A 1 22.31 5.90 2.33
CA LEU A 1 22.48 6.26 3.76
C LEU A 1 21.77 7.57 4.13
N LEU A 2 21.96 8.68 3.39
CA LEU A 2 21.22 9.93 3.66
C LEU A 2 19.70 9.81 3.47
N LEU A 3 19.24 9.11 2.41
CA LEU A 3 17.82 8.94 2.13
C LEU A 3 17.07 8.09 3.18
N SER A 4 17.72 7.08 3.76
CA SER A 4 17.13 6.24 4.81
C SER A 4 16.97 6.98 6.13
N LEU A 5 17.93 7.85 6.48
CA LEU A 5 17.85 8.72 7.66
C LEU A 5 16.74 9.77 7.52
N GLN A 6 16.63 10.37 6.33
CA GLN A 6 15.55 11.32 6.03
C GLN A 6 14.16 10.68 6.13
N ALA A 7 14.01 9.43 5.65
CA ALA A 7 12.75 8.70 5.77
C ALA A 7 12.38 8.41 7.23
N LEU A 8 13.34 7.92 8.03
CA LEU A 8 13.14 7.67 9.47
C LEU A 8 12.76 8.94 10.22
N TYR A 9 13.44 10.06 9.93
CA TYR A 9 13.12 11.36 10.51
C TYR A 9 11.69 11.78 10.19
N LEU A 10 11.30 11.76 8.91
CA LEU A 10 9.96 12.16 8.48
C LEU A 10 8.85 11.28 9.08
N ILE A 11 9.08 9.97 9.23
CA ILE A 11 8.11 9.06 9.87
C ILE A 11 7.96 9.41 11.35
N ALA A 12 9.07 9.66 12.06
CA ALA A 12 9.05 9.99 13.48
C ALA A 12 8.40 11.37 13.73
N THR A 13 8.57 12.34 12.83
CA THR A 13 8.03 13.70 13.01
C THR A 13 6.60 13.87 12.53
N ASN A 14 6.19 13.15 11.48
CA ASN A 14 4.91 13.38 10.82
C ASN A 14 3.85 12.33 11.17
N GLY A 15 4.22 11.25 11.88
CA GLY A 15 3.29 10.21 12.31
C GLY A 15 2.66 9.48 11.12
N LYS A 16 1.33 9.32 11.14
CA LYS A 16 0.59 8.66 10.06
C LYS A 16 0.71 9.48 8.77
N PRO A 17 1.19 8.90 7.66
CA PRO A 17 1.31 9.63 6.41
C PRO A 17 -0.06 10.02 5.86
N GLU A 18 -0.16 11.24 5.31
CA GLU A 18 -1.35 11.66 4.57
C GLU A 18 -1.39 10.99 3.20
N ILE A 19 -2.56 10.44 2.86
CA ILE A 19 -2.78 9.82 1.57
C ILE A 19 -3.22 10.91 0.59
N LYS A 20 -2.40 11.14 -0.44
CA LYS A 20 -2.77 12.03 -1.55
C LYS A 20 -4.01 11.49 -2.27
N ASP A 21 -4.93 12.38 -2.61
CA ASP A 21 -6.19 12.06 -3.27
C ASP A 21 -7.00 10.95 -2.55
N ALA A 22 -7.04 11.00 -1.21
CA ALA A 22 -7.74 10.00 -0.40
C ALA A 22 -9.22 9.85 -0.79
N ASP A 23 -9.85 10.89 -1.32
CA ASP A 23 -11.21 10.90 -1.85
C ASP A 23 -11.42 9.93 -3.02
N LYS A 24 -10.38 9.64 -3.82
CA LYS A 24 -10.43 8.67 -4.93
C LYS A 24 -10.42 7.22 -4.45
N LEU A 25 -10.08 6.96 -3.20
CA LEU A 25 -10.06 5.62 -2.63
C LEU A 25 -11.46 5.21 -2.17
N SER A 26 -11.76 3.91 -2.18
CA SER A 26 -12.98 3.42 -1.56
C SER A 26 -12.93 3.58 -0.04
N SER A 27 -14.09 3.67 0.61
CA SER A 27 -14.19 3.72 2.07
C SER A 27 -13.48 2.54 2.72
N ASP A 28 -13.72 1.33 2.20
CA ASP A 28 -13.10 0.09 2.70
C ASP A 28 -11.58 0.12 2.56
N PHE A 29 -11.05 0.73 1.49
CA PHE A 29 -9.59 0.81 1.31
C PHE A 29 -8.97 1.86 2.25
N ARG A 30 -9.61 3.01 2.44
CA ARG A 30 -9.16 4.01 3.43
C ARG A 30 -9.13 3.42 4.84
N ASP A 31 -10.20 2.75 5.26
CA ASP A 31 -10.29 2.11 6.58
C ASP A 31 -9.22 1.02 6.77
N PHE A 32 -8.96 0.23 5.72
CA PHE A 32 -7.88 -0.76 5.74
C PHE A 32 -6.50 -0.12 5.94
N LEU A 33 -6.21 0.97 5.23
CA LEU A 33 -4.94 1.70 5.37
C LEU A 33 -4.81 2.34 6.75
N ASP A 34 -5.90 2.88 7.30
CA ASP A 34 -5.94 3.44 8.65
C ASP A 34 -5.59 2.38 9.70
N CYS A 35 -6.15 1.18 9.59
CA CYS A 35 -5.81 0.05 10.47
C CYS A 35 -4.33 -0.38 10.35
N CYS A 36 -3.75 -0.28 9.16
CA CYS A 36 -2.34 -0.64 8.92
C CYS A 36 -1.36 0.43 9.43
N LEU A 37 -1.75 1.70 9.34
CA LEU A 37 -0.91 2.87 9.60
C LEU A 37 -1.17 3.51 10.97
N GLU A 38 -1.92 2.82 11.85
CA GLU A 38 -2.14 3.25 13.23
C GLU A 38 -0.80 3.43 13.96
N VAL A 39 -0.58 4.59 14.55
CA VAL A 39 0.70 4.96 15.18
C VAL A 39 0.89 4.19 16.49
N ASP A 40 -0.19 4.00 17.24
CA ASP A 40 -0.20 3.23 18.48
C ASP A 40 -0.08 1.72 18.20
N VAL A 41 1.05 1.12 18.57
CA VAL A 41 1.38 -0.28 18.27
C VAL A 41 0.34 -1.24 18.85
N GLU A 42 -0.20 -0.94 20.03
CA GLU A 42 -1.19 -1.80 20.69
C GLU A 42 -2.56 -1.74 20.01
N LYS A 43 -2.86 -0.65 19.29
CA LYS A 43 -4.10 -0.50 18.51
C LYS A 43 -3.95 -0.95 17.06
N ARG A 44 -2.73 -1.02 16.54
CA ARG A 44 -2.47 -1.40 15.14
C ARG A 44 -2.97 -2.82 14.87
N ALA A 45 -3.70 -2.97 13.77
CA ALA A 45 -4.30 -4.25 13.44
C ALA A 45 -3.23 -5.29 13.10
N THR A 46 -3.41 -6.51 13.62
CA THR A 46 -2.56 -7.65 13.28
C THR A 46 -2.86 -8.15 11.85
N ALA A 47 -1.92 -8.89 11.25
CA ALA A 47 -2.16 -9.55 9.96
C ALA A 47 -3.39 -10.47 10.00
N ARG A 48 -3.59 -11.22 11.09
CA ARG A 48 -4.74 -12.13 11.25
C ARG A 48 -6.08 -11.40 11.26
N SER A 49 -6.15 -10.22 11.87
CA SER A 49 -7.36 -9.38 11.83
C SER A 49 -7.55 -8.74 10.46
N LEU A 50 -6.48 -8.24 9.83
CA LEU A 50 -6.54 -7.59 8.51
C LEU A 50 -6.99 -8.54 7.39
N LEU A 51 -6.66 -9.84 7.47
CA LEU A 51 -7.15 -10.85 6.53
C LEU A 51 -8.69 -10.99 6.55
N LYS A 52 -9.35 -10.58 7.63
CA LYS A 52 -10.81 -10.59 7.77
C LYS A 52 -11.46 -9.25 7.39
N HIS A 53 -10.66 -8.23 7.06
CA HIS A 53 -11.15 -6.90 6.74
C HIS A 53 -12.03 -6.90 5.47
N PRO A 54 -13.08 -6.06 5.36
CA PRO A 54 -13.91 -5.96 4.16
C PRO A 54 -13.12 -5.71 2.88
N PHE A 55 -12.08 -4.87 2.93
CA PHE A 55 -11.18 -4.62 1.81
C PHE A 55 -10.61 -5.93 1.22
N ILE A 56 -10.05 -6.79 2.08
CA ILE A 56 -9.46 -8.07 1.65
C ILE A 56 -10.55 -9.08 1.26
N THR A 57 -11.61 -9.21 2.06
CA THR A 57 -12.61 -10.28 1.88
C THR A 57 -13.60 -10.02 0.74
N ARG A 58 -13.89 -8.76 0.41
CA ARG A 58 -14.88 -8.39 -0.61
C ARG A 58 -14.26 -7.92 -1.93
N HIS A 59 -13.07 -7.32 -1.89
CA HIS A 59 -12.47 -6.66 -3.07
C HIS A 59 -11.28 -7.40 -3.67
N SER A 60 -10.72 -8.41 -2.98
CA SER A 60 -9.66 -9.25 -3.56
C SER A 60 -10.17 -9.98 -4.80
N LYS A 61 -9.40 -9.90 -5.88
CA LYS A 61 -9.67 -10.62 -7.13
C LYS A 61 -8.75 -11.83 -7.25
N SER A 62 -9.09 -12.75 -8.14
CA SER A 62 -8.17 -13.82 -8.53
C SER A 62 -6.86 -13.24 -9.05
N VAL A 63 -5.74 -13.85 -8.65
CA VAL A 63 -4.38 -13.46 -9.08
C VAL A 63 -4.26 -13.38 -10.60
N SER A 64 -5.04 -14.16 -11.34
CA SER A 64 -5.09 -14.13 -12.80
C SER A 64 -5.38 -12.74 -13.38
N CYS A 65 -6.06 -11.85 -12.65
CA CYS A 65 -6.32 -10.48 -13.12
C CYS A 65 -5.05 -9.63 -13.27
N LEU A 66 -3.94 -10.05 -12.67
CA LEU A 66 -2.66 -9.34 -12.74
C LEU A 66 -1.85 -9.67 -13.99
N VAL A 67 -2.18 -10.75 -14.71
CA VAL A 67 -1.43 -11.20 -15.90
C VAL A 67 -1.22 -10.09 -16.94
N PRO A 68 -2.25 -9.31 -17.34
CA PRO A 68 -2.05 -8.23 -18.30
C PRO A 68 -1.08 -7.15 -17.81
N LEU A 69 -1.16 -6.78 -16.53
CA LEU A 69 -0.27 -5.78 -15.92
C LEU A 69 1.18 -6.26 -15.88
N ILE A 70 1.39 -7.55 -15.59
CA ILE A 70 2.71 -8.17 -15.58
C ILE A 70 3.35 -8.14 -16.98
N LEU A 71 2.57 -8.45 -18.03
CA LEU A 71 3.07 -8.43 -19.41
C LEU A 71 3.51 -7.02 -19.81
N VAL A 72 2.67 -6.01 -19.56
CA VAL A 72 2.98 -4.60 -19.84
C VAL A 72 4.23 -4.15 -19.10
N ALA A 73 4.35 -4.45 -17.80
CA ALA A 73 5.52 -4.08 -17.02
C ALA A 73 6.81 -4.71 -17.57
N ARG A 74 6.77 -5.96 -18.06
CA ARG A 74 7.93 -6.63 -18.65
C ARG A 74 8.37 -5.99 -19.96
N GLU A 75 7.42 -5.59 -20.80
CA GLU A 75 7.70 -4.89 -22.07
C GLU A 75 8.39 -3.54 -21.82
N GLN A 76 7.95 -2.78 -20.81
CA GLN A 76 8.58 -1.51 -20.43
C GLN A 76 10.02 -1.70 -19.95
N VAL A 77 10.28 -2.73 -19.14
CA VAL A 77 11.64 -3.05 -18.69
C VAL A 77 12.55 -3.37 -19.87
N THR A 78 12.06 -4.13 -20.87
CA THR A 78 12.86 -4.44 -22.07
C THR A 78 13.09 -3.23 -22.95
N ALA A 79 12.10 -2.34 -23.11
CA ALA A 79 12.24 -1.11 -23.90
C ALA A 79 13.29 -0.17 -23.30
N HIS A 80 13.28 0.03 -21.98
CA HIS A 80 14.26 0.86 -21.27
C HIS A 80 15.67 0.25 -21.22
N ALA A 81 15.84 -1.04 -21.51
CA ALA A 81 17.15 -1.69 -21.58
C ALA A 81 17.79 -1.59 -22.97
N GLN A 82 17.06 -1.10 -23.98
CA GLN A 82 17.54 -0.91 -25.35
C GLN A 82 17.89 0.55 -25.68
N GLU A 83 17.65 1.48 -24.75
CA GLU A 83 18.16 2.86 -24.74
C GLU A 83 19.46 2.94 -23.90
#